data_AF-A0A7M1AXP0-F1
#
_entry.id   AF-A0A7M1AXP0-F1
#
_cell.length_a   1.000
_cell.length_b   1.000
_cell.length_c   1.000
_cell.angle_alpha   90.00
_cell.angle_beta   90.00
_cell.angle_gamma   90.00
#
_symmetry.space_group_name_H-M   'P 1'
#
loop_
_entity.id
_entity.type
_entity.pdbx_description
1 polymer ?
#
loop_
_entity_poly.entity_id
_entity_poly.type
_entity_poly.pdbx_seq_one_letter_code
_entity_poly.pdbx_strand_id
1 'polypeptide(L)'
;MMLHPATAHFAMVLPVVASVFGLAYLVSKSETMSKISARTALFAAIAMVGVWYTGSEAGPKIFNFLSEAGKHELLEHKELGLYLAIAMSIVALIQIAGCQLRKFGLQAFGVILTVVVMAVTFIQGKHGGEIVYEHGQPFQMTQLEKFVSSDELEMAEDVEEVTTLVKEKITTISEETCAKIGCKSDDEESEDEE
;
A
#
# COMPACT_ATOMS: atom_id res chain seq x y z
N MET A 1 -17.04 0.64 -4.88
CA MET A 1 -16.14 1.79 -5.05
C MET A 1 -14.80 1.49 -4.36
N MET A 2 -13.68 1.66 -5.05
CA MET A 2 -12.32 1.50 -4.50
C MET A 2 -11.94 2.73 -3.65
N LEU A 3 -12.64 2.92 -2.53
CA LEU A 3 -12.34 4.03 -1.61
C LEU A 3 -10.96 3.88 -0.98
N HIS A 4 -10.55 2.64 -0.68
CA HIS A 4 -9.33 2.37 0.08
C HIS A 4 -8.03 2.81 -0.62
N PRO A 5 -7.76 2.52 -1.91
CA PRO A 5 -6.56 3.03 -2.57
C PRO A 5 -6.50 4.57 -2.59
N ALA A 6 -7.64 5.24 -2.83
CA ALA A 6 -7.69 6.70 -2.85
C ALA A 6 -7.46 7.31 -1.45
N THR A 7 -8.09 6.74 -0.42
CA THR A 7 -7.91 7.20 0.97
C THR A 7 -6.53 6.84 1.53
N ALA A 8 -5.89 5.78 1.04
CA ALA A 8 -4.56 5.36 1.45
C ALA A 8 -3.46 6.33 1.03
N HIS A 9 -3.51 6.84 -0.21
CA HIS A 9 -2.57 7.86 -0.66
C HIS A 9 -2.67 9.13 0.17
N PHE A 10 -3.90 9.56 0.51
CA PHE A 10 -4.12 10.70 1.39
C PHE A 10 -3.59 10.45 2.81
N ALA A 11 -3.88 9.30 3.40
CA ALA A 11 -3.42 8.95 4.75
C ALA A 11 -1.89 8.82 4.84
N MET A 12 -1.22 8.35 3.77
CA MET A 12 0.24 8.21 3.71
C MET A 12 0.97 9.56 3.79
N VAL A 13 0.41 10.62 3.20
CA VAL A 13 1.05 11.95 3.16
C VAL A 13 0.96 12.68 4.50
N LEU A 14 -0.07 12.41 5.32
CA LEU A 14 -0.29 13.18 6.55
C LEU A 14 0.81 13.00 7.62
N PRO A 15 1.35 11.80 7.88
CA PRO A 15 2.54 11.63 8.72
C PRO A 15 3.77 12.41 8.21
N VAL A 16 3.92 12.56 6.89
CA VAL A 16 4.99 13.38 6.29
C VAL A 16 4.80 14.85 6.64
N VAL A 17 3.59 15.38 6.41
CA VAL A 17 3.26 16.77 6.74
C VAL A 17 3.40 17.04 8.24
N ALA A 18 2.90 16.13 9.09
CA ALA A 18 3.05 16.22 10.53
C ALA A 18 4.53 16.20 10.97
N SER A 19 5.37 15.38 10.30
CA SER A 19 6.81 15.34 10.55
C SER A 19 7.49 16.66 10.18
N VAL A 20 7.14 17.26 9.04
CA VAL A 20 7.70 18.57 8.62
C VAL A 20 7.40 19.65 9.66
N PHE A 21 6.14 19.77 10.09
CA PHE A 21 5.79 20.75 11.12
C PHE A 21 6.39 20.42 12.49
N GLY A 22 6.51 19.14 12.83
CA GLY A 22 7.19 18.70 14.03
C GLY A 22 8.67 19.09 14.04
N LEU A 23 9.39 18.83 12.96
CA LEU A 23 10.79 19.23 12.82
C LEU A 23 10.95 20.76 12.84
N ALA A 24 10.05 21.50 12.17
CA ALA A 24 10.02 22.96 12.22
C ALA A 24 9.77 23.48 13.65
N TYR A 25 8.97 22.76 14.46
CA TYR A 25 8.82 23.06 15.89
C TYR A 25 10.11 22.80 16.67
N LEU A 26 10.85 21.71 16.41
CA LEU A 26 12.13 21.45 17.11
C LEU A 26 13.14 22.57 16.91
N VAL A 27 13.18 23.15 15.71
CA VAL A 27 14.08 24.27 15.36
C VAL A 27 13.57 25.59 15.92
N SER A 28 12.31 25.96 15.63
CA SER A 28 11.76 27.27 15.99
C SER A 28 11.38 27.40 17.46
N LYS A 29 10.98 26.30 18.09
CA LYS A 29 10.41 26.22 19.46
C LYS A 29 9.23 27.16 19.71
N SER A 30 8.62 27.66 18.65
CA SER A 30 7.52 28.62 18.74
C SER A 30 6.21 27.93 19.12
N GLU A 31 5.37 28.64 19.87
CA GLU A 31 4.05 28.14 20.28
C GLU A 31 3.13 27.87 19.06
N THR A 32 3.23 28.70 18.03
CA THR A 32 2.49 28.50 16.77
C THR A 32 2.87 27.17 16.12
N MET A 33 4.17 26.88 15.97
CA MET A 33 4.62 25.61 15.40
C MET A 33 4.27 24.42 16.28
N SER A 34 4.32 24.58 17.61
CA SER A 34 3.86 23.55 18.55
C SER A 34 2.41 23.16 18.29
N LYS A 35 1.51 24.13 18.15
CA LYS A 35 0.08 23.90 17.89
C LYS A 35 -0.16 23.28 16.51
N ILE A 36 0.55 23.75 15.48
CA ILE A 36 0.43 23.20 14.12
C ILE A 36 0.90 21.75 14.10
N SER A 37 2.04 21.44 14.70
CA SER A 37 2.56 20.07 14.83
C SER A 37 1.56 19.15 15.52
N ALA A 38 1.02 19.55 16.68
CA ALA A 38 0.06 18.72 17.41
C ALA A 38 -1.25 18.49 16.62
N ARG A 39 -1.77 19.52 15.94
CA ARG A 39 -2.99 19.41 15.12
C ARG A 39 -2.79 18.53 13.90
N THR A 40 -1.67 18.68 13.20
CA THR A 40 -1.37 17.86 12.02
C THR A 40 -1.15 16.39 12.40
N ALA A 41 -0.50 16.11 13.54
CA ALA A 41 -0.41 14.76 14.10
C ALA A 41 -1.79 14.17 14.42
N LEU A 42 -2.72 14.97 14.96
CA LEU A 42 -4.10 14.54 15.22
C LEU A 42 -4.85 14.18 13.93
N PHE A 43 -4.75 15.02 12.89
CA PHE A 43 -5.36 14.71 11.59
C PHE A 43 -4.76 13.46 10.95
N ALA A 44 -3.45 13.27 11.06
CA ALA A 44 -2.79 12.05 10.61
C ALA A 44 -3.34 10.82 11.35
N ALA A 45 -3.49 10.87 12.69
CA ALA A 45 -4.07 9.78 13.45
C ALA A 45 -5.49 9.41 13.00
N ILE A 46 -6.37 10.41 12.84
CA ILE A 46 -7.74 10.21 12.37
C ILE A 46 -7.77 9.57 10.98
N ALA A 47 -6.94 10.07 10.05
CA ALA A 47 -6.86 9.53 8.71
C ALA A 47 -6.32 8.09 8.68
N MET A 48 -5.33 7.77 9.53
CA MET A 48 -4.78 6.41 9.66
C MET A 48 -5.83 5.42 10.18
N VAL A 49 -6.65 5.82 11.15
CA VAL A 49 -7.80 5.01 11.60
C VAL A 49 -8.82 4.84 10.47
N GLY A 50 -9.13 5.92 9.75
CA GLY A 50 -10.07 5.89 8.63
C GLY A 50 -9.62 4.98 7.49
N VAL A 51 -8.34 5.06 7.07
CA VAL A 51 -7.81 4.20 6.00
C VAL A 51 -7.79 2.75 6.44
N TRP A 52 -7.37 2.44 7.68
CA TRP A 52 -7.38 1.07 8.19
C TRP A 52 -8.80 0.48 8.20
N TYR A 53 -9.79 1.28 8.61
CA TYR A 53 -11.19 0.87 8.57
C TYR A 53 -11.65 0.58 7.14
N THR A 54 -11.42 1.50 6.20
CA THR A 54 -11.77 1.27 4.79
C THR A 54 -11.03 0.09 4.16
N GLY A 55 -9.81 -0.19 4.60
CA GLY A 55 -9.01 -1.35 4.18
C GLY A 55 -9.56 -2.66 4.72
N SER A 56 -10.00 -2.67 5.98
CA SER A 56 -10.64 -3.83 6.60
C SER A 56 -11.95 -4.22 5.91
N GLU A 57 -12.66 -3.26 5.33
CA GLU A 57 -13.84 -3.49 4.49
C GLU A 57 -13.51 -3.93 3.05
N ALA A 58 -12.33 -3.55 2.54
CA ALA A 58 -11.90 -3.86 1.18
C ALA A 58 -11.20 -5.22 1.08
N GLY A 59 -10.35 -5.58 2.04
CA GLY A 59 -9.55 -6.81 2.04
C GLY A 59 -10.36 -8.09 1.79
N PRO A 60 -11.46 -8.35 2.52
CA PRO A 60 -12.29 -9.55 2.31
C PRO A 60 -12.85 -9.67 0.89
N LYS A 61 -13.07 -8.55 0.19
CA LYS A 61 -13.62 -8.54 -1.16
C LYS A 61 -12.60 -9.00 -2.21
N ILE A 62 -11.30 -8.85 -1.93
CA ILE A 62 -10.23 -9.25 -2.85
C ILE A 62 -9.54 -10.56 -2.41
N PHE A 63 -9.76 -11.02 -1.18
CA PHE A 63 -9.01 -12.10 -0.55
C PHE A 63 -8.95 -13.39 -1.40
N ASN A 64 -10.09 -13.79 -1.98
CA ASN A 64 -10.19 -15.01 -2.79
C ASN A 64 -9.58 -14.85 -4.20
N PHE A 65 -9.23 -13.63 -4.60
CA PHE A 65 -8.61 -13.31 -5.88
C PHE A 65 -7.09 -13.15 -5.77
N LEU A 66 -6.53 -13.39 -4.59
CA LEU A 66 -5.09 -13.33 -4.34
C LEU A 66 -4.48 -14.73 -4.34
N SER A 67 -3.24 -14.82 -4.79
CA SER A 67 -2.36 -15.97 -4.55
C SER A 67 -2.23 -16.27 -3.04
N GLU A 68 -1.74 -17.44 -2.68
CA GLU A 68 -1.53 -17.79 -1.26
C GLU A 68 -0.54 -16.83 -0.57
N ALA A 69 0.56 -16.48 -1.25
CA ALA A 69 1.48 -15.44 -0.81
C ALA A 69 0.78 -14.08 -0.66
N GLY A 70 -0.09 -13.71 -1.60
CA GLY A 70 -0.87 -12.47 -1.54
C GLY A 70 -1.87 -12.42 -0.39
N LYS A 71 -2.47 -13.55 0.00
CA LYS A 71 -3.34 -13.61 1.18
C LYS A 71 -2.55 -13.38 2.46
N HIS A 72 -1.37 -13.98 2.57
CA HIS A 72 -0.47 -13.76 3.70
C HIS A 72 -0.08 -12.27 3.79
N GLU A 73 0.38 -11.70 2.68
CA GLU A 73 0.74 -10.29 2.56
C GLU A 73 -0.43 -9.35 2.92
N LEU A 74 -1.65 -9.68 2.47
CA LEU A 74 -2.86 -8.91 2.82
C LEU A 74 -3.16 -8.92 4.32
N LEU A 75 -2.91 -10.04 5.02
CA LEU A 75 -3.10 -10.13 6.46
C LEU A 75 -2.03 -9.32 7.20
N GLU A 76 -0.76 -9.43 6.80
CA GLU A 76 0.33 -8.63 7.39
C GLU A 76 0.09 -7.13 7.17
N HIS A 77 -0.30 -6.74 5.97
CA HIS A 77 -0.68 -5.37 5.65
C HIS A 77 -1.82 -4.87 6.54
N LYS A 78 -2.85 -5.70 6.79
CA LYS A 78 -3.96 -5.34 7.67
C LYS A 78 -3.50 -5.14 9.13
N GLU A 79 -2.65 -6.03 9.63
CA GLU A 79 -2.12 -5.96 10.99
C GLU A 79 -1.20 -4.76 11.19
N LEU A 80 -0.26 -4.53 10.27
CA LEU A 80 0.64 -3.38 10.31
C LEU A 80 -0.15 -2.07 10.21
N GLY A 81 -1.19 -2.03 9.37
CA GLY A 81 -2.11 -0.89 9.28
C GLY A 81 -2.82 -0.59 10.61
N LEU A 82 -3.24 -1.62 11.34
CA LEU A 82 -3.85 -1.46 12.67
C LEU A 82 -2.83 -0.89 13.67
N TYR A 83 -1.63 -1.45 13.71
CA TYR A 83 -0.57 -0.98 14.60
C TYR A 83 -0.18 0.47 14.31
N LEU A 84 -0.10 0.85 13.04
CA LEU A 84 0.15 2.23 12.65
C LEU A 84 -0.98 3.18 13.06
N ALA A 85 -2.25 2.78 12.93
CA ALA A 85 -3.39 3.58 13.38
C ALA A 85 -3.36 3.81 14.90
N ILE A 86 -3.06 2.77 15.68
CA ILE A 86 -2.91 2.85 17.14
C ILE A 86 -1.70 3.71 17.51
N ALA A 87 -0.53 3.43 16.92
CA ALA A 87 0.71 4.13 17.20
C ALA A 87 0.58 5.63 16.89
N MET A 88 0.05 6.00 15.71
CA MET A 88 -0.16 7.39 15.35
C MET A 88 -1.14 8.09 16.30
N SER A 89 -2.17 7.39 16.77
CA SER A 89 -3.11 7.92 17.78
C SER A 89 -2.41 8.21 19.11
N ILE A 90 -1.58 7.29 19.60
CA ILE A 90 -0.77 7.50 20.82
C ILE A 90 0.20 8.67 20.62
N VAL A 91 0.87 8.74 19.48
CA VAL A 91 1.80 9.83 19.13
C VAL A 91 1.08 11.18 19.10
N ALA A 92 -0.12 11.24 18.53
CA ALA A 92 -0.94 12.46 18.54
C ALA A 92 -1.29 12.90 19.97
N LEU A 93 -1.66 11.95 20.85
CA LEU A 93 -1.92 12.26 22.26
C LEU A 93 -0.67 12.79 22.98
N ILE A 94 0.50 12.19 22.74
CA ILE A 94 1.78 12.67 23.29
C ILE A 94 2.08 14.10 22.80
N GLN A 95 1.91 14.37 21.50
CA GLN A 95 2.13 15.70 20.95
C GLN A 95 1.15 16.74 21.52
N ILE A 96 -0.13 16.39 21.66
CA ILE A 96 -1.14 17.25 22.28
C ILE A 96 -0.79 17.52 23.74
N ALA A 97 -0.42 16.50 24.51
CA ALA A 97 -0.02 16.64 25.90
C ALA A 97 1.25 17.52 26.03
N GLY A 98 2.25 17.29 25.18
CA GLY A 98 3.46 18.12 25.13
C GLY A 98 3.16 19.59 24.82
N CYS A 99 2.25 19.85 23.88
CA CYS A 99 1.80 21.19 23.52
C CYS A 99 1.02 21.86 24.66
N GLN A 100 0.00 21.20 25.22
CA GLN A 100 -0.86 21.75 26.28
C GLN A 100 -0.09 21.99 27.59
N LEU A 101 0.80 21.06 27.96
CA LEU A 101 1.65 21.19 29.15
C LEU A 101 2.85 22.11 28.91
N ARG A 102 3.05 22.62 27.69
CA ARG A 102 4.20 23.44 27.26
C ARG A 102 5.54 22.76 27.57
N LYS A 103 5.59 21.43 27.52
CA LYS A 103 6.78 20.63 27.81
C LYS A 103 7.51 20.27 26.53
N PHE A 104 8.55 21.04 26.21
CA PHE A 104 9.38 20.83 25.01
C PHE A 104 9.88 19.39 24.87
N GLY A 105 10.43 18.79 25.93
CA GLY A 105 10.97 17.43 25.86
C GLY A 105 9.92 16.37 25.51
N LEU A 106 8.71 16.50 26.05
CA LEU A 106 7.60 15.57 25.75
C LEU A 106 7.11 15.73 24.31
N GLN A 107 6.97 16.97 23.85
CA GLN A 107 6.56 17.22 22.47
C GLN A 107 7.66 16.80 21.48
N ALA A 108 8.93 17.04 21.80
CA ALA A 108 10.06 16.63 20.96
C ALA A 108 10.13 15.11 20.82
N PHE A 109 9.90 14.36 21.91
CA PHE A 109 9.75 12.92 21.85
C PHE A 109 8.60 12.50 20.92
N GLY A 110 7.44 13.15 21.04
CA GLY A 110 6.31 12.92 20.12
C GLY A 110 6.64 13.20 18.65
N VAL A 111 7.42 14.25 18.35
CA VAL A 111 7.90 14.54 16.98
C VAL A 111 8.79 13.41 16.46
N ILE A 112 9.74 12.94 17.27
CA ILE A 112 10.62 11.83 16.87
C ILE A 112 9.80 10.57 16.56
N LEU A 113 8.83 10.23 17.40
CA LEU A 113 7.93 9.11 17.14
C LEU A 113 7.11 9.30 15.86
N THR A 114 6.71 10.54 15.53
CA THR A 114 5.99 10.85 14.30
C THR A 114 6.85 10.54 13.07
N VAL A 115 8.14 10.85 13.11
CA VAL A 115 9.10 10.52 12.04
C VAL A 115 9.27 9.01 11.90
N VAL A 116 9.31 8.27 13.00
CA VAL A 116 9.35 6.80 12.98
C VAL A 116 8.08 6.23 12.35
N VAL A 117 6.90 6.70 12.77
CA VAL A 117 5.62 6.29 12.19
C VAL A 117 5.58 6.60 10.69
N MET A 118 6.04 7.78 10.27
CA MET A 118 6.14 8.15 8.85
C MET A 118 6.99 7.14 8.06
N ALA A 119 8.16 6.73 8.58
CA ALA A 119 9.02 5.75 7.92
C ALA A 119 8.32 4.39 7.76
N VAL A 120 7.65 3.91 8.82
CA VAL A 120 6.90 2.64 8.77
C VAL A 120 5.68 2.73 7.85
N THR A 121 5.05 3.90 7.73
CA THR A 121 3.95 4.12 6.77
C THR A 121 4.41 3.96 5.31
N PHE A 122 5.66 4.25 4.97
CA PHE A 122 6.19 3.94 3.64
C PHE A 122 6.32 2.43 3.40
N ILE A 123 6.72 1.67 4.42
CA ILE A 123 6.74 0.20 4.37
C ILE A 123 5.32 -0.34 4.16
N GLN A 124 4.33 0.17 4.90
CA GLN A 124 2.91 -0.14 4.68
C GLN A 124 2.48 0.13 3.23
N GLY A 125 2.96 1.22 2.63
CA GLY A 125 2.73 1.56 1.23
C GLY A 125 3.29 0.52 0.26
N LYS A 126 4.51 0.04 0.50
CA LYS A 126 5.16 -1.03 -0.27
C LYS A 126 4.32 -2.31 -0.26
N HIS A 127 3.94 -2.78 0.93
CA HIS A 127 3.10 -3.97 1.12
C HIS A 127 1.76 -3.83 0.37
N GLY A 128 1.13 -2.65 0.48
CA GLY A 128 -0.10 -2.35 -0.26
C GLY A 128 0.06 -2.39 -1.78
N GLY A 129 1.22 -1.97 -2.29
CA GLY A 129 1.58 -2.09 -3.70
C GLY A 129 1.77 -3.54 -4.13
N GLU A 130 2.52 -4.34 -3.36
CA GLU A 130 2.80 -5.75 -3.66
C GLU A 130 1.51 -6.58 -3.77
N ILE A 131 0.54 -6.35 -2.87
CA ILE A 131 -0.79 -6.99 -2.95
C ILE A 131 -1.47 -6.74 -4.29
N VAL A 132 -1.40 -5.52 -4.81
CA VAL A 132 -2.10 -5.12 -6.04
C VAL A 132 -1.32 -5.53 -7.29
N TYR A 133 -0.02 -5.26 -7.33
CA TYR A 133 0.80 -5.38 -8.53
C TYR A 133 1.42 -6.78 -8.68
N GLU A 134 1.74 -7.46 -7.58
CA GLU A 134 2.44 -8.75 -7.64
C GLU A 134 1.51 -9.94 -7.40
N HIS A 135 0.42 -9.74 -6.63
CA HIS A 135 -0.47 -10.83 -6.22
C HIS A 135 -1.92 -10.69 -6.71
N GLY A 136 -2.30 -9.56 -7.30
CA GLY A 136 -3.66 -9.28 -7.75
C GLY A 136 -3.98 -9.87 -9.12
N GLN A 137 -4.58 -11.05 -9.17
CA GLN A 137 -5.02 -11.74 -10.41
C GLN A 137 -5.88 -10.86 -11.34
N PRO A 138 -6.85 -10.05 -10.84
CA PRO A 138 -7.63 -9.17 -11.71
C PRO A 138 -6.80 -8.04 -12.34
N PHE A 139 -5.72 -7.60 -11.67
CA PHE A 139 -4.83 -6.56 -12.20
C PHE A 139 -3.96 -7.10 -13.34
N GLN A 140 -3.53 -8.37 -13.25
CA GLN A 140 -2.85 -9.07 -14.34
C GLN A 140 -3.77 -9.20 -15.57
N MET A 141 -5.05 -9.52 -15.37
CA MET A 141 -6.03 -9.56 -16.46
C MET A 141 -6.30 -8.18 -17.09
N THR A 142 -6.37 -7.11 -16.29
CA THR A 142 -6.49 -5.74 -16.83
C THR A 142 -5.20 -5.29 -17.54
N GLN A 143 -4.02 -5.74 -17.12
CA GLN A 143 -2.78 -5.51 -17.88
C GLN A 143 -2.80 -6.24 -19.23
N LEU A 144 -3.31 -7.47 -19.26
CA LEU A 144 -3.49 -8.21 -20.52
C LEU A 144 -4.49 -7.51 -21.45
N GLU A 145 -5.62 -7.03 -20.94
CA GLU A 145 -6.60 -6.26 -21.72
C GLU A 145 -6.00 -4.97 -22.31
N LYS A 146 -5.17 -4.25 -21.52
CA LYS A 146 -4.44 -3.08 -22.01
C LYS A 146 -3.41 -3.42 -23.07
N PHE A 147 -2.69 -4.54 -22.93
CA PHE A 147 -1.75 -5.01 -23.93
C PHE A 147 -2.45 -5.37 -25.25
N VAL A 148 -3.57 -6.10 -25.16
CA VAL A 148 -4.41 -6.44 -26.32
C VAL A 148 -4.98 -5.19 -27.00
N SER A 149 -5.16 -4.10 -26.27
CA SER A 149 -5.65 -2.82 -26.78
C SER A 149 -4.54 -1.80 -27.06
N SER A 150 -3.27 -2.22 -27.09
CA SER A 150 -2.13 -1.31 -27.24
C SER A 150 -1.76 -1.09 -28.70
N ASP A 151 -1.20 0.08 -29.00
CA ASP A 151 -0.65 0.42 -30.32
C ASP A 151 0.40 -0.60 -30.79
N GLU A 152 1.08 -1.27 -29.86
CA GLU A 152 2.05 -2.35 -30.12
C GLU A 152 1.39 -3.55 -30.82
N LEU A 153 0.13 -3.86 -30.47
CA LEU A 153 -0.67 -4.89 -31.14
C LEU A 153 -1.30 -4.37 -32.45
N GLU A 154 -1.65 -3.08 -32.51
CA GLU A 154 -2.18 -2.46 -33.74
C GLU A 154 -1.13 -2.32 -34.84
N MET A 155 0.15 -2.26 -34.47
CA MET A 155 1.28 -2.15 -35.40
C MET A 155 1.79 -3.49 -35.94
N ALA A 156 1.25 -4.62 -35.48
CA ALA A 156 1.56 -5.94 -36.01
C ALA A 156 1.12 -6.04 -37.49
N GLU A 157 1.99 -6.60 -38.34
CA GLU A 157 1.80 -6.63 -39.79
C GLU A 157 0.68 -7.59 -40.22
N ASP A 158 0.43 -8.64 -39.42
CA ASP A 158 -0.62 -9.61 -39.68
C ASP A 158 -1.19 -10.30 -38.41
N VAL A 159 -2.20 -11.14 -38.62
CA VAL A 159 -2.89 -11.89 -37.57
C VAL A 159 -1.98 -12.91 -36.89
N GLU A 160 -0.94 -13.40 -37.58
CA GLU A 160 -0.02 -14.41 -37.07
C GLU A 160 0.96 -13.78 -36.06
N GLU A 161 1.44 -12.57 -36.34
CA GLU A 161 2.22 -11.75 -35.41
C GLU A 161 1.41 -11.35 -34.18
N VAL A 162 0.16 -10.89 -34.35
CA VAL A 162 -0.77 -10.61 -33.23
C VAL A 162 -0.96 -11.85 -32.35
N THR A 163 -1.19 -13.01 -32.96
CA THR A 163 -1.42 -14.27 -32.23
C THR A 163 -0.17 -14.69 -31.46
N THR A 164 1.02 -14.43 -32.02
CA THR A 164 2.31 -14.72 -31.39
C THR A 164 2.55 -13.82 -30.18
N LEU A 165 2.36 -12.51 -30.32
CA LEU A 165 2.51 -11.52 -29.24
C LEU A 165 1.53 -11.77 -28.09
N VAL A 166 0.27 -12.07 -28.39
CA VAL A 166 -0.74 -12.41 -27.38
C VAL A 166 -0.40 -13.72 -26.69
N LYS A 167 0.01 -14.77 -27.42
CA LYS A 167 0.45 -16.03 -26.83
C LYS A 167 1.65 -15.83 -25.92
N GLU A 168 2.68 -15.12 -26.37
CA GLU A 168 3.88 -14.84 -25.58
C GLU A 168 3.52 -14.09 -24.28
N LYS A 169 2.63 -13.10 -24.36
CA LYS A 169 2.19 -12.36 -23.16
C LYS A 169 1.35 -13.21 -22.22
N ILE A 170 0.44 -14.03 -22.74
CA ILE A 170 -0.35 -14.98 -21.95
C ILE A 170 0.56 -16.02 -21.28
N THR A 171 1.51 -16.59 -22.03
CA THR A 171 2.46 -17.57 -21.50
C THR A 171 3.34 -16.94 -20.43
N THR A 172 3.86 -15.74 -20.65
CA THR A 172 4.66 -15.01 -19.64
C THR A 172 3.84 -14.74 -18.37
N ILE A 173 2.60 -14.25 -18.51
CA ILE A 173 1.71 -14.00 -17.35
C ILE A 173 1.36 -15.33 -16.66
N SER A 174 1.14 -16.40 -17.42
CA SER A 174 0.82 -17.74 -16.94
C SER A 174 2.00 -18.36 -16.17
N GLU A 175 3.21 -18.30 -16.71
CA GLU A 175 4.43 -18.79 -16.08
C GLU A 175 4.79 -17.99 -14.83
N GLU A 176 4.77 -16.65 -14.89
CA GLU A 176 4.98 -15.80 -13.71
C GLU A 176 3.95 -16.07 -12.62
N THR A 177 2.70 -16.31 -13.02
CA THR A 177 1.62 -16.64 -12.10
C THR A 177 1.81 -18.04 -11.52
N CYS A 178 2.08 -19.05 -12.34
CA CYS A 178 2.32 -20.44 -11.93
C CYS A 178 3.51 -20.57 -10.97
N ALA A 179 4.61 -19.87 -11.26
CA ALA A 179 5.79 -19.81 -10.39
C ALA A 179 5.48 -19.18 -9.03
N LYS A 180 4.56 -18.21 -8.97
CA LYS A 180 4.16 -17.53 -7.73
C LYS A 180 3.08 -18.25 -6.94
N ILE A 181 2.19 -18.99 -7.60
CA ILE A 181 1.06 -19.68 -6.94
C ILE A 181 1.28 -21.19 -6.75
N GLY A 182 2.41 -21.72 -7.24
CA GLY A 182 2.78 -23.13 -7.07
C GLY A 182 1.91 -24.07 -7.88
N CYS A 183 1.56 -23.68 -9.12
CA CYS A 183 0.95 -24.63 -10.05
C CYS A 183 1.96 -25.75 -10.33
N LYS A 184 1.48 -27.00 -10.37
CA LYS A 184 2.19 -28.01 -11.15
C LYS A 184 2.04 -27.57 -12.61
N SER A 185 3.16 -27.35 -13.30
CA SER A 185 3.14 -27.16 -14.74
C SER A 185 2.48 -28.38 -15.37
N ASP A 186 1.43 -28.17 -16.16
CA ASP A 186 0.74 -29.23 -16.93
C ASP A 186 1.62 -29.76 -18.10
N ASP A 187 2.93 -29.55 -18.05
CA ASP A 187 3.89 -30.07 -19.02
C ASP A 187 4.21 -31.57 -18.82
N GLU A 188 3.59 -32.24 -17.84
CA GLU A 188 3.70 -33.69 -17.62
C GLU A 188 2.40 -34.47 -17.96
N GLU A 189 1.55 -33.99 -18.89
CA GLU A 189 0.52 -34.83 -19.53
C GLU A 189 0.56 -34.69 -21.05
N SER A 190 1.68 -35.06 -21.69
CA SER A 190 1.66 -35.46 -23.11
C SER A 190 2.77 -36.44 -23.52
N GLU A 191 3.32 -37.20 -22.58
CA GLU A 191 4.16 -38.36 -22.90
C GLU A 191 3.73 -39.52 -22.02
N ASP A 192 2.66 -40.22 -22.40
CA ASP A 192 2.48 -41.66 -22.17
C ASP A 192 1.29 -42.17 -23.01
N GLU A 193 1.62 -42.87 -24.10
CA GLU A 193 1.04 -44.16 -24.55
C GLU A 193 -0.51 -44.27 -24.71
N GLU A 194 -1.15 -44.61 -25.83
CA GLU A 194 -0.83 -45.26 -27.12
C GLU A 194 -1.81 -44.77 -28.23
#